data_AF-A0A8H5D6W7-F1
#
_entry.id   AF-A0A8H5D6W7-F1
#
_cell.length_a   1.000
_cell.length_b   1.000
_cell.length_c   1.000
_cell.angle_alpha   90.00
_cell.angle_beta   90.00
_cell.angle_gamma   90.00
#
_symmetry.space_group_name_H-M   'P 1'
#
loop_
_entity.id
_entity.type
_entity.pdbx_description
1 polymer ?
#
loop_
_entity_poly.entity_id
_entity_poly.type
_entity_poly.pdbx_seq_one_letter_code
_entity_poly.pdbx_strand_id
1 'polypeptide(L)'
;MPSILSKLLPPLATTFGIQTLCALIFVPQQNDKYYDFCGAIGNLSTTFVSLYYPTLQASFSAGKLLPLPPLSSFAPRQLLLTAALGVWAIRLGGFLAQRALKAGGDSRFDETKKQPRRFTFFWMAQATWTFLIGLPVYLSNIAPASVHPPLGPQDYAAFGLFAASFLFEIVADHQKSAWRRAKERKEHDEKFISSGLWGVSRHPNYIGELGIWTGIWALSTAGLQTRHFPRGTVVLAGLSPLFTYFVLSKLCKYYAADMLGYIARAMVAQVALVIMAIAMLILSLMSLVLEFEYNVVQIPSIGYNPPDPDWLTRVMANITIAGAFMHRLNFLASDGIVVWRAWVLFPRNLTVRIVLVLCMIGSTGELKIDVYLSARDGLTNLNLKVGILVDAGRGAARVLEDPAAQGDGQAPGAPVGGLVMSLPLFITNVIATLLIGHKARMHRQEMKKNLASCSNSVVKVQKVLLLLVESGVAYCILWIFYTASAFFNGAVKSTASFEIFGIAMPLLSGLYPIIVILIVTLESKRDLSQLNETSVSQSIKFAAAPCGPLAVSANSESLAAVSGSDARASA
;
A
#
# COMPACT_ATOMS: atom_id res chain seq x y z
N MET A 1 0.17 -15.95 30.72
CA MET A 1 1.07 -16.70 29.81
C MET A 1 1.94 -15.69 29.07
N PRO A 2 3.25 -15.94 28.88
CA PRO A 2 4.06 -15.11 27.99
C PRO A 2 3.39 -15.06 26.62
N SER A 3 3.32 -13.88 26.01
CA SER A 3 2.73 -13.72 24.68
C SER A 3 3.50 -14.59 23.68
N ILE A 4 2.84 -15.13 22.64
CA ILE A 4 3.51 -15.89 21.56
C ILE A 4 4.73 -15.11 21.03
N LEU A 5 4.63 -13.78 20.96
CA LEU A 5 5.69 -12.88 20.54
C LEU A 5 6.96 -13.02 21.39
N SER A 6 6.83 -13.15 22.71
CA SER A 6 7.99 -13.35 23.60
C SER A 6 8.72 -14.67 23.31
N LYS A 7 8.00 -15.71 22.88
CA LYS A 7 8.59 -17.01 22.53
C LYS A 7 9.19 -17.05 21.12
N LEU A 8 8.82 -16.11 20.25
CA LEU A 8 9.44 -15.92 18.92
C LEU A 8 10.70 -15.05 18.97
N LEU A 9 10.95 -14.37 20.09
CA LEU A 9 12.13 -13.52 20.25
C LEU A 9 13.46 -14.30 20.08
N PRO A 10 13.62 -15.52 20.64
CA PRO A 10 14.85 -16.30 20.42
C PRO A 10 15.13 -16.63 18.94
N PRO A 11 14.21 -17.23 18.16
CA PRO A 11 14.49 -17.49 16.75
C PRO A 11 14.68 -16.21 15.93
N LEU A 12 14.00 -15.11 16.28
CA LEU A 12 14.23 -13.81 15.66
C LEU A 12 15.66 -13.31 15.95
N ALA A 13 16.07 -13.32 17.21
CA ALA A 13 17.40 -12.91 17.65
C ALA A 13 18.50 -13.78 17.04
N THR A 14 18.30 -15.10 16.92
CA THR A 14 19.25 -16.00 16.26
C THR A 14 19.40 -15.67 14.78
N THR A 15 18.29 -15.50 14.06
CA THR A 15 18.32 -15.19 12.62
C THR A 15 19.05 -13.88 12.34
N PHE A 16 18.67 -12.81 13.05
CA PHE A 16 19.29 -11.50 12.87
C PHE A 16 20.72 -11.46 13.42
N GLY A 17 21.01 -12.16 14.51
CA GLY A 17 22.33 -12.25 15.10
C GLY A 17 23.34 -12.90 14.15
N ILE A 18 23.03 -14.08 13.63
CA ILE A 18 23.90 -14.80 12.68
C ILE A 18 24.12 -13.97 11.42
N GLN A 19 23.04 -13.39 10.88
CA GLN A 19 23.14 -12.59 9.66
C GLN A 19 23.93 -11.29 9.88
N THR A 20 23.84 -10.70 11.07
CA THR A 20 24.64 -9.54 11.47
C THR A 20 26.11 -9.92 11.59
N LEU A 21 26.44 -11.05 12.20
CA LEU A 21 27.82 -11.55 12.28
C LEU A 21 28.41 -11.78 10.88
N CYS A 22 27.66 -12.43 9.99
CA CYS A 22 28.09 -12.58 8.60
C CYS A 22 28.27 -11.22 7.90
N ALA A 23 27.34 -10.28 8.08
CA ALA A 23 27.44 -8.96 7.49
C ALA A 23 28.67 -8.20 8.00
N LEU A 24 28.99 -8.27 9.30
CA LEU A 24 30.18 -7.64 9.89
C LEU A 24 31.48 -8.17 9.29
N ILE A 25 31.53 -9.44 8.90
CA ILE A 25 32.71 -10.05 8.27
C ILE A 25 32.76 -9.69 6.78
N PHE A 26 31.65 -9.87 6.05
CA PHE A 26 31.66 -9.87 4.59
C PHE A 26 31.32 -8.52 3.93
N VAL A 27 30.61 -7.62 4.62
CA VAL A 27 30.33 -6.27 4.09
C VAL A 27 31.60 -5.44 3.95
N PRO A 28 32.52 -5.37 4.94
CA PRO A 28 33.77 -4.64 4.78
C PRO A 28 34.66 -5.20 3.66
N GLN A 29 34.59 -6.51 3.44
CA GLN A 29 35.34 -7.21 2.39
C GLN A 29 34.69 -7.10 1.01
N GLN A 30 33.49 -6.50 0.90
CA GLN A 30 32.69 -6.46 -0.33
C GLN A 30 32.48 -7.86 -0.93
N ASN A 31 32.33 -8.87 -0.07
CA ASN A 31 32.31 -10.27 -0.47
C ASN A 31 30.89 -10.83 -0.44
N ASP A 32 30.32 -11.06 -1.61
CA ASP A 32 28.96 -11.59 -1.77
C ASP A 32 28.90 -13.12 -1.95
N LYS A 33 30.05 -13.80 -2.08
CA LYS A 33 30.12 -15.25 -2.38
C LYS A 33 29.45 -16.13 -1.32
N TYR A 34 29.46 -15.69 -0.07
CA TYR A 34 28.92 -16.43 1.07
C TYR A 34 27.54 -15.94 1.52
N TYR A 35 26.93 -15.01 0.79
CA TYR A 35 25.64 -14.41 1.14
C TYR A 35 24.53 -15.47 1.28
N ASP A 36 24.32 -16.29 0.26
CA ASP A 36 23.28 -17.34 0.28
C ASP A 36 23.61 -18.45 1.29
N PHE A 37 24.90 -18.75 1.49
CA PHE A 37 25.37 -19.72 2.47
C PHE A 37 25.08 -19.29 3.91
N CYS A 38 25.36 -18.03 4.25
CA CYS A 38 25.03 -17.46 5.56
C CYS A 38 23.52 -17.47 5.82
N GLY A 39 22.69 -17.20 4.81
CA GLY A 39 21.24 -17.33 4.94
C GLY A 39 20.81 -18.76 5.26
N ALA A 40 21.39 -19.77 4.60
CA ALA A 40 21.10 -21.17 4.87
C ALA A 40 21.54 -21.59 6.29
N ILE A 41 22.74 -21.20 6.72
CA ILE A 41 23.21 -21.42 8.10
C ILE A 41 22.28 -20.73 9.10
N GLY A 42 21.89 -19.49 8.83
CA GLY A 42 20.95 -18.73 9.65
C GLY A 42 19.63 -19.49 9.81
N ASN A 43 19.07 -20.00 8.71
CA ASN A 43 17.84 -20.78 8.74
C ASN A 43 17.96 -22.06 9.58
N LEU A 44 19.01 -22.85 9.35
CA LEU A 44 19.25 -24.11 10.07
C LEU A 44 19.49 -23.87 11.57
N SER A 45 20.28 -22.86 11.90
CA SER A 45 20.60 -22.51 13.28
C SER A 45 19.37 -21.98 14.02
N THR A 46 18.57 -21.12 13.38
CA THR A 46 17.30 -20.65 13.95
C THR A 46 16.32 -21.79 14.17
N THR A 47 16.24 -22.73 13.23
CA THR A 47 15.39 -23.92 13.37
C THR A 47 15.84 -24.77 14.55
N PHE A 48 17.15 -25.03 14.66
CA PHE A 48 17.74 -25.73 15.80
C PHE A 48 17.43 -25.03 17.13
N VAL A 49 17.68 -23.71 17.22
CA VAL A 49 17.38 -22.93 18.43
C VAL A 49 15.90 -22.99 18.75
N SER A 50 15.00 -22.88 17.77
CA SER A 50 13.56 -22.93 18.01
C SER A 50 13.10 -24.27 18.63
N LEU A 51 13.71 -25.40 18.23
CA LEU A 51 13.36 -26.73 18.72
C LEU A 51 13.93 -27.00 20.12
N TYR A 52 15.16 -26.55 20.38
CA TYR A 52 15.87 -26.81 21.64
C TYR A 52 15.83 -25.64 22.64
N TYR A 53 15.08 -24.58 22.35
CA TYR A 53 15.06 -23.36 23.16
C TYR A 53 14.87 -23.60 24.67
N PRO A 54 13.92 -24.44 25.13
CA PRO A 54 13.74 -24.67 26.57
C PRO A 54 14.99 -25.24 27.25
N THR A 55 15.70 -26.16 26.58
CA THR A 55 16.93 -26.77 27.10
C THR A 55 18.10 -25.79 27.06
N LEU A 56 18.20 -24.99 26.00
CA LEU A 56 19.21 -23.93 25.88
C LEU A 56 19.02 -22.85 26.96
N GLN A 57 17.77 -22.44 27.19
CA GLN A 57 17.42 -21.48 28.24
C GLN A 57 17.75 -22.04 29.63
N ALA A 58 17.36 -23.29 29.92
CA ALA A 58 17.67 -23.94 31.18
C ALA A 58 19.19 -24.09 31.40
N SER A 59 19.94 -24.43 30.35
CA SER A 59 21.41 -24.50 30.41
C SER A 59 22.04 -23.15 30.71
N PHE A 60 21.53 -22.08 30.09
CA PHE A 60 21.99 -20.72 30.33
C PHE A 60 21.68 -20.27 31.76
N SER A 61 20.46 -20.49 32.25
CA SER A 61 20.07 -20.17 33.62
C SER A 61 20.84 -20.98 34.67
N ALA A 62 21.20 -22.22 34.36
CA ALA A 62 21.99 -23.08 35.25
C ALA A 62 23.51 -22.84 35.16
N GLY A 63 23.99 -22.02 34.21
CA GLY A 63 25.41 -21.81 33.95
C GLY A 63 26.16 -23.09 33.50
N LYS A 64 25.45 -24.13 33.06
CA LYS A 64 26.01 -25.43 32.65
C LYS A 64 25.27 -25.98 31.45
N LEU A 65 25.99 -26.54 30.48
CA LEU A 65 25.42 -27.24 29.34
C LEU A 65 24.67 -28.49 29.81
N LEU A 66 23.33 -28.47 29.67
CA LEU A 66 22.48 -29.63 29.91
C LEU A 66 22.47 -30.53 28.65
N PRO A 67 22.30 -31.85 28.82
CA PRO A 67 22.17 -32.75 27.68
C PRO A 67 20.92 -32.39 26.86
N LEU A 68 21.06 -32.38 25.53
CA LEU A 68 19.93 -32.16 24.64
C LEU A 68 18.97 -33.35 24.72
N PRO A 69 17.65 -33.09 24.75
CA PRO A 69 16.67 -34.17 24.74
C PRO A 69 16.74 -34.96 23.42
N PRO A 70 16.53 -36.29 23.46
CA PRO A 70 16.56 -37.12 22.25
C PRO A 70 15.42 -36.75 21.29
N LEU A 71 15.60 -37.00 19.98
CA LEU A 71 14.57 -36.65 18.99
C LEU A 71 13.19 -37.28 19.28
N SER A 72 13.16 -38.43 19.95
CA SER A 72 11.93 -39.12 20.36
C SER A 72 11.10 -38.36 21.39
N SER A 73 11.64 -37.33 22.05
CA SER A 73 10.88 -36.50 22.99
C SER A 73 10.03 -35.42 22.31
N PHE A 74 10.24 -35.17 21.02
CA PHE A 74 9.48 -34.17 20.27
C PHE A 74 8.28 -34.79 19.57
N ALA A 75 7.26 -33.97 19.31
CA ALA A 75 6.10 -34.43 18.57
C ALA A 75 6.48 -34.77 17.12
N PRO A 76 5.91 -35.82 16.49
CA PRO A 76 6.20 -36.19 15.11
C PRO A 76 6.06 -35.02 14.12
N ARG A 77 5.04 -34.16 14.33
CA ARG A 77 4.82 -32.95 13.54
C ARG A 77 5.98 -31.96 13.60
N GLN A 78 6.57 -31.74 14.78
CA GLN A 78 7.72 -30.84 14.96
C GLN A 78 8.93 -31.36 14.20
N LEU A 79 9.16 -32.68 14.25
CA LEU A 79 10.24 -33.34 13.52
C LEU A 79 10.04 -33.25 12.01
N LEU A 80 8.83 -33.52 11.51
CA LEU A 80 8.52 -33.42 10.07
C LEU A 80 8.70 -32.00 9.54
N LEU A 81 8.19 -30.99 10.26
CA LEU A 81 8.35 -29.58 9.90
C LEU A 81 9.83 -29.14 9.91
N THR A 82 10.56 -29.52 10.96
CA THR A 82 11.98 -29.21 11.10
C THR A 82 12.81 -29.89 10.00
N ALA A 83 12.51 -31.15 9.68
CA ALA A 83 13.15 -31.89 8.61
C ALA A 83 12.82 -31.29 7.22
N ALA A 84 11.56 -30.95 6.97
CA ALA A 84 11.12 -30.33 5.71
C ALA A 84 11.86 -29.02 5.44
N LEU A 85 11.91 -28.13 6.45
CA LEU A 85 12.64 -26.87 6.37
C LEU A 85 14.15 -27.09 6.22
N GLY A 86 14.73 -28.02 7.00
CA GLY A 86 16.16 -28.30 6.97
C GLY A 86 16.63 -28.88 5.63
N VAL A 87 15.90 -29.85 5.07
CA VAL A 87 16.20 -30.44 3.76
C VAL A 87 16.10 -29.39 2.65
N TRP A 88 15.07 -28.53 2.71
CA TRP A 88 14.95 -27.41 1.77
C TRP A 88 16.13 -26.42 1.90
N ALA A 89 16.48 -26.02 3.12
CA ALA A 89 17.55 -25.06 3.37
C ALA A 89 18.92 -25.58 2.93
N ILE A 90 19.22 -26.86 3.20
CA ILE A 90 20.46 -27.51 2.75
C ILE A 90 20.52 -27.55 1.22
N ARG A 91 19.43 -27.97 0.57
CA ARG A 91 19.37 -28.09 -0.90
C ARG A 91 19.51 -26.75 -1.59
N LEU A 92 18.68 -25.76 -1.21
CA LEU A 92 18.69 -24.45 -1.86
C LEU A 92 19.97 -23.68 -1.52
N GLY A 93 20.35 -23.66 -0.24
CA GLY A 93 21.58 -23.01 0.22
C GLY A 93 22.83 -23.58 -0.44
N GLY A 94 22.94 -24.91 -0.50
CA GLY A 94 24.05 -25.60 -1.16
C GLY A 94 24.13 -25.28 -2.65
N PHE A 95 22.99 -25.34 -3.36
CA PHE A 95 22.91 -25.01 -4.79
C PHE A 95 23.33 -23.55 -5.07
N LEU A 96 22.83 -22.60 -4.29
CA LEU A 96 23.14 -21.18 -4.47
C LEU A 96 24.59 -20.85 -4.11
N ALA A 97 25.10 -21.40 -3.00
CA ALA A 97 26.50 -21.21 -2.59
C ALA A 97 27.47 -21.78 -3.64
N GLN A 98 27.22 -23.00 -4.12
CA GLN A 98 28.04 -23.60 -5.18
C GLN A 98 28.04 -22.73 -6.45
N ARG A 99 26.87 -22.19 -6.82
CA ARG A 99 26.73 -21.29 -7.97
C ARG A 99 27.52 -19.99 -7.79
N ALA A 100 27.40 -19.34 -6.64
CA ALA A 100 28.12 -18.10 -6.34
C ALA A 100 29.64 -18.32 -6.34
N LEU A 101 30.11 -19.42 -5.76
CA LEU A 101 31.53 -19.79 -5.77
C LEU A 101 32.06 -20.04 -7.18
N LYS A 102 31.30 -20.77 -8.03
CA LYS A 102 31.69 -21.03 -9.43
C LYS A 102 31.69 -19.76 -10.29
N ALA A 103 30.74 -18.85 -10.07
CA ALA A 103 30.60 -17.62 -10.85
C ALA A 103 31.51 -16.48 -10.35
N GLY A 104 32.23 -16.66 -9.22
CA GLY A 104 33.06 -15.62 -8.62
C GLY A 104 32.27 -14.57 -7.82
N GLY A 105 30.99 -14.79 -7.60
CA GLY A 105 30.05 -13.88 -6.94
C GLY A 105 28.67 -13.95 -7.60
N ASP A 106 27.75 -13.12 -7.12
CA ASP A 106 26.44 -12.89 -7.69
C ASP A 106 26.37 -11.47 -8.28
N SER A 107 26.13 -11.40 -9.58
CA SER A 107 26.13 -10.15 -10.34
C SER A 107 25.12 -9.12 -9.83
N ARG A 108 24.09 -9.55 -9.07
CA ARG A 108 23.14 -8.63 -8.42
C ARG A 108 23.81 -7.67 -7.43
N PHE A 109 24.97 -8.05 -6.89
CA PHE A 109 25.66 -7.27 -5.86
C PHE A 109 26.84 -6.45 -6.40
N ASP A 110 27.18 -6.52 -7.68
CA ASP A 110 28.41 -5.90 -8.22
C ASP A 110 28.54 -4.40 -7.94
N GLU A 111 27.43 -3.66 -8.06
CA GLU A 111 27.39 -2.23 -7.72
C GLU A 111 27.08 -2.01 -6.23
N THR A 112 26.23 -2.87 -5.65
CA THR A 112 25.71 -2.70 -4.29
C THR A 112 26.78 -2.96 -3.24
N LYS A 113 27.68 -3.93 -3.45
CA LYS A 113 28.74 -4.31 -2.50
C LYS A 113 29.75 -3.20 -2.24
N LYS A 114 29.88 -2.24 -3.18
CA LYS A 114 30.69 -1.03 -3.03
C LYS A 114 30.07 0.00 -2.07
N GLN A 115 28.80 -0.16 -1.70
CA GLN A 115 28.06 0.75 -0.83
C GLN A 115 27.67 0.02 0.47
N PRO A 116 28.47 0.11 1.55
CA PRO A 116 28.28 -0.68 2.77
C PRO A 116 26.86 -0.62 3.33
N ARG A 117 26.26 0.58 3.39
CA ARG A 117 24.88 0.77 3.90
C ARG A 117 23.84 -0.01 3.08
N ARG A 118 23.95 0.01 1.75
CA ARG A 118 23.03 -0.72 0.86
C ARG A 118 23.30 -2.20 0.90
N PHE A 119 24.57 -2.61 0.97
CA PHE A 119 24.91 -4.02 1.06
C PHE A 119 24.38 -4.63 2.36
N THR A 120 24.61 -3.99 3.52
CA THR A 120 24.06 -4.42 4.82
C THR A 120 22.53 -4.54 4.80
N PHE A 121 21.82 -3.67 4.08
CA PHE A 121 20.38 -3.80 3.92
C PHE A 121 19.97 -5.13 3.28
N PHE A 122 20.69 -5.61 2.26
CA PHE A 122 20.41 -6.94 1.68
C PHE A 122 20.64 -8.06 2.69
N TRP A 123 21.71 -7.99 3.49
CA TRP A 123 21.93 -8.97 4.56
C TRP A 123 20.74 -8.99 5.53
N MET A 124 20.26 -7.83 5.98
CA MET A 124 19.09 -7.77 6.90
C MET A 124 17.77 -8.16 6.22
N ALA A 125 17.62 -7.91 4.92
CA ALA A 125 16.48 -8.38 4.14
C ALA A 125 16.47 -9.92 4.05
N GLN A 126 17.64 -10.56 3.92
CA GLN A 126 17.77 -12.02 3.96
C GLN A 126 17.43 -12.59 5.35
N ALA A 127 17.82 -11.92 6.43
CA ALA A 127 17.38 -12.30 7.78
C ALA A 127 15.85 -12.25 7.90
N THR A 128 15.23 -11.18 7.39
CA THR A 128 13.77 -11.01 7.39
C THR A 128 13.09 -12.12 6.60
N TRP A 129 13.59 -12.41 5.39
CA TRP A 129 13.07 -13.50 4.55
C TRP A 129 13.17 -14.85 5.28
N THR A 130 14.35 -15.18 5.79
CA THR A 130 14.65 -16.44 6.50
C THR A 130 13.74 -16.62 7.73
N PHE A 131 13.45 -15.54 8.45
CA PHE A 131 12.56 -15.58 9.61
C PHE A 131 11.10 -15.79 9.19
N LEU A 132 10.62 -15.04 8.19
CA LEU A 132 9.22 -15.08 7.76
C LEU A 132 8.82 -16.43 7.15
N ILE A 133 9.69 -17.04 6.35
CA ILE A 133 9.39 -18.34 5.73
C ILE A 133 9.38 -19.48 6.76
N GLY A 134 10.26 -19.44 7.76
CA GLY A 134 10.35 -20.45 8.82
C GLY A 134 9.30 -20.32 9.92
N LEU A 135 8.48 -19.26 9.89
CA LEU A 135 7.50 -18.93 10.93
C LEU A 135 6.55 -20.09 11.33
N PRO A 136 6.00 -20.91 10.40
CA PRO A 136 5.17 -22.07 10.77
C PRO A 136 5.93 -23.12 11.59
N VAL A 137 7.23 -23.29 11.30
CA VAL A 137 8.11 -24.24 11.99
C VAL A 137 8.45 -23.72 13.37
N TYR A 138 8.86 -22.45 13.49
CA TYR A 138 9.21 -21.86 14.78
C TYR A 138 8.03 -21.85 15.75
N LEU A 139 6.83 -21.48 15.27
CA LEU A 139 5.60 -21.53 16.07
C LEU A 139 5.27 -22.95 16.55
N SER A 140 5.49 -23.96 15.70
CA SER A 140 5.27 -25.37 16.06
C SER A 140 6.29 -25.89 17.07
N ASN A 141 7.55 -25.47 16.94
CA ASN A 141 8.65 -25.89 17.80
C ASN A 141 8.57 -25.29 19.22
N ILE A 142 8.00 -24.09 19.35
CA ILE A 142 7.78 -23.41 20.63
C ILE A 142 6.76 -24.10 21.54
N ALA A 143 5.82 -24.87 20.95
CA ALA A 143 4.83 -25.61 21.74
C ALA A 143 5.45 -26.88 22.36
N PRO A 144 5.11 -27.22 23.61
CA PRO A 144 5.48 -28.50 24.19
C PRO A 144 4.92 -29.67 23.35
N ALA A 145 5.69 -30.75 23.25
CA ALA A 145 5.29 -31.94 22.47
C ALA A 145 3.92 -32.51 22.91
N SER A 146 3.60 -32.44 24.21
CA SER A 146 2.33 -32.91 24.79
C SER A 146 1.08 -32.19 24.30
N VAL A 147 1.24 -31.01 23.71
CA VAL A 147 0.13 -30.19 23.19
C VAL A 147 -0.18 -30.53 21.73
N HIS A 148 0.75 -31.15 21.01
CA HIS A 148 0.54 -31.50 19.61
C HIS A 148 -0.46 -32.67 19.50
N PRO A 149 -1.52 -32.54 18.69
CA PRO A 149 -2.39 -33.67 18.41
C PRO A 149 -1.64 -34.75 17.61
N PRO A 150 -2.08 -36.01 17.68
CA PRO A 150 -1.61 -37.07 16.79
C PRO A 150 -1.70 -36.66 15.32
N LEU A 151 -0.85 -37.26 14.47
CA LEU A 151 -0.90 -37.00 13.04
C LEU A 151 -2.24 -37.49 12.46
N GLY A 152 -2.92 -36.60 11.75
CA GLY A 152 -4.19 -36.87 11.07
C GLY A 152 -4.03 -36.93 9.54
N PRO A 153 -5.10 -37.27 8.81
CA PRO A 153 -5.09 -37.33 7.34
C PRO A 153 -4.62 -36.04 6.66
N GLN A 154 -4.96 -34.88 7.24
CA GLN A 154 -4.52 -33.57 6.77
C GLN A 154 -2.99 -33.45 6.79
N ASP A 155 -2.32 -34.03 7.77
CA ASP A 155 -0.87 -33.92 7.93
C ASP A 155 -0.14 -34.71 6.85
N TYR A 156 -0.65 -35.89 6.52
CA TYR A 156 -0.17 -36.68 5.40
C TYR A 156 -0.41 -35.97 4.06
N ALA A 157 -1.57 -35.35 3.88
CA ALA A 157 -1.86 -34.57 2.67
C ALA A 157 -0.94 -33.34 2.55
N ALA A 158 -0.72 -32.61 3.64
CA ALA A 158 0.16 -31.44 3.69
C ALA A 158 1.63 -31.81 3.46
N PHE A 159 2.10 -32.91 4.06
CA PHE A 159 3.43 -33.44 3.82
C PHE A 159 3.58 -33.95 2.38
N GLY A 160 2.54 -34.59 1.82
CA GLY A 160 2.49 -34.98 0.42
C GLY A 160 2.59 -33.77 -0.53
N LEU A 161 1.90 -32.68 -0.22
CA LEU A 161 2.02 -31.42 -0.95
C LEU A 161 3.46 -30.89 -0.89
N PHE A 162 4.06 -30.81 0.29
CA PHE A 162 5.46 -30.41 0.46
C PHE A 162 6.39 -31.29 -0.39
N ALA A 163 6.29 -32.62 -0.29
CA ALA A 163 7.18 -33.55 -0.98
C ALA A 163 7.03 -33.47 -2.51
N ALA A 164 5.79 -33.39 -3.01
CA ALA A 164 5.51 -33.23 -4.43
C ALA A 164 6.05 -31.90 -4.97
N SER A 165 5.85 -30.80 -4.24
CA SER A 165 6.35 -29.48 -4.61
C SER A 165 7.88 -29.40 -4.56
N PHE A 166 8.50 -30.02 -3.56
CA PHE A 166 9.95 -30.13 -3.45
C PHE A 166 10.55 -30.92 -4.61
N LEU A 167 9.96 -32.04 -4.99
CA LEU A 167 10.37 -32.82 -6.16
C LEU A 167 10.19 -32.03 -7.46
N PHE A 168 9.06 -31.34 -7.61
CA PHE A 168 8.76 -30.51 -8.78
C PHE A 168 9.83 -29.42 -8.97
N GLU A 169 10.21 -28.74 -7.89
CA GLU A 169 11.27 -27.74 -7.91
C GLU A 169 12.64 -28.33 -8.28
N ILE A 170 12.98 -29.49 -7.69
CA ILE A 170 14.22 -30.20 -8.04
C ILE A 170 14.27 -30.53 -9.52
N VAL A 171 13.20 -31.07 -10.09
CA VAL A 171 13.13 -31.41 -11.51
C VAL A 171 13.26 -30.15 -12.38
N ALA A 172 12.56 -29.07 -12.03
CA ALA A 172 12.63 -27.80 -12.75
C ALA A 172 14.05 -27.22 -12.76
N ASP A 173 14.71 -27.16 -11.61
CA ASP A 173 16.07 -26.62 -11.52
C ASP A 173 17.11 -27.54 -12.15
N HIS A 174 16.91 -28.86 -12.09
CA HIS A 174 17.77 -29.83 -12.77
C HIS A 174 17.68 -29.68 -14.29
N GLN A 175 16.47 -29.59 -14.85
CA GLN A 175 16.25 -29.33 -16.29
C GLN A 175 16.98 -28.05 -16.73
N LYS A 176 16.82 -26.95 -15.97
CA LYS A 176 17.49 -25.68 -16.28
C LYS A 176 19.01 -25.77 -16.17
N SER A 177 19.52 -26.50 -15.19
CA SER A 177 20.96 -26.66 -14.96
C SER A 177 21.61 -27.59 -15.99
N ALA A 178 20.92 -28.65 -16.41
CA ALA A 178 21.34 -29.51 -17.52
C ALA A 178 21.36 -28.73 -18.84
N TRP A 179 20.30 -27.97 -19.14
CA TRP A 179 20.21 -27.14 -20.35
C TRP A 179 21.31 -26.07 -20.40
N ARG A 180 21.60 -25.39 -19.28
CA ARG A 180 22.72 -24.43 -19.22
C ARG A 180 24.08 -25.08 -19.43
N ARG A 181 24.32 -26.27 -18.86
CA ARG A 181 25.57 -27.01 -19.08
C ARG A 181 25.73 -27.43 -20.54
N ALA A 182 24.65 -27.84 -21.22
CA ALA A 182 24.66 -28.12 -22.66
C ALA A 182 25.02 -26.87 -23.48
N LYS A 183 24.48 -25.71 -23.09
CA LYS A 183 24.83 -24.41 -23.69
C LYS A 183 26.30 -24.05 -23.51
N GLU A 184 26.84 -24.24 -22.31
CA GLU A 184 28.27 -24.03 -22.01
C GLU A 184 29.17 -24.92 -22.88
N ARG A 185 28.70 -26.13 -23.25
CA ARG A 185 29.38 -27.05 -24.18
C ARG A 185 29.13 -26.75 -25.66
N LYS A 186 28.42 -25.67 -25.99
CA LYS A 186 28.04 -25.28 -27.36
C LYS A 186 27.24 -26.34 -28.11
N GLU A 187 26.44 -27.14 -27.39
CA GLU A 187 25.54 -28.12 -28.01
C GLU A 187 24.30 -27.45 -28.62
N HIS A 188 23.99 -26.23 -28.19
CA HIS A 188 22.85 -25.45 -28.66
C HIS A 188 23.07 -23.94 -28.39
N ASP A 189 22.30 -23.09 -29.09
CA ASP A 189 22.44 -21.63 -29.07
C ASP A 189 21.18 -20.88 -28.64
N GLU A 190 20.08 -21.58 -28.31
CA GLU A 190 18.81 -20.91 -27.96
C GLU A 190 18.98 -20.03 -26.72
N LYS A 191 18.27 -18.90 -26.72
CA LYS A 191 18.36 -17.92 -25.62
C LYS A 191 17.73 -18.43 -24.32
N PHE A 192 16.67 -19.24 -24.41
CA PHE A 192 15.90 -19.74 -23.27
C PHE A 192 15.53 -21.21 -23.45
N ILE A 193 15.43 -21.94 -22.33
CA ILE A 193 14.87 -23.29 -22.31
C ILE A 193 13.36 -23.24 -22.58
N SER A 194 12.88 -24.08 -23.51
CA SER A 194 11.47 -24.18 -23.91
C SER A 194 10.92 -25.60 -23.85
N SER A 195 11.67 -26.54 -23.27
CA SER A 195 11.31 -27.96 -23.14
C SER A 195 11.07 -28.36 -21.68
N GLY A 196 10.43 -29.52 -21.48
CA GLY A 196 10.09 -30.03 -20.14
C GLY A 196 9.13 -29.09 -19.39
N LEU A 197 9.36 -28.89 -18.10
CA LEU A 197 8.53 -28.01 -17.27
C LEU A 197 8.61 -26.53 -17.71
N TRP A 198 9.74 -26.14 -18.31
CA TRP A 198 9.96 -24.78 -18.80
C TRP A 198 9.24 -24.48 -20.12
N GLY A 199 8.77 -25.52 -20.84
CA GLY A 199 7.86 -25.36 -21.98
C GLY A 199 6.41 -25.08 -21.56
N VAL A 200 6.02 -25.49 -20.34
CA VAL A 200 4.68 -25.28 -19.79
C VAL A 200 4.57 -23.93 -19.06
N SER A 201 5.60 -23.55 -18.31
CA SER A 201 5.64 -22.30 -17.54
C SER A 201 6.99 -21.61 -17.69
N ARG A 202 6.99 -20.27 -17.64
CA ARG A 202 8.23 -19.47 -17.64
C ARG A 202 9.06 -19.63 -16.36
N HIS A 203 8.40 -20.00 -15.25
CA HIS A 203 9.02 -20.16 -13.93
C HIS A 203 8.41 -21.35 -13.18
N PRO A 204 8.60 -22.59 -13.66
CA PRO A 204 8.02 -23.77 -13.01
C PRO A 204 8.57 -23.96 -11.58
N ASN A 205 9.84 -23.67 -11.35
CA ASN A 205 10.45 -23.74 -10.01
C ASN A 205 9.73 -22.84 -8.98
N TYR A 206 9.11 -21.72 -9.38
CA TYR A 206 8.35 -20.86 -8.46
C TYR A 206 7.06 -21.52 -7.96
N ILE A 207 6.45 -22.41 -8.75
CA ILE A 207 5.27 -23.18 -8.33
C ILE A 207 5.68 -24.18 -7.24
N GLY A 208 6.84 -24.83 -7.43
CA GLY A 208 7.43 -25.70 -6.41
C GLY A 208 7.70 -24.96 -5.11
N GLU A 209 8.40 -23.83 -5.18
CA GLU A 209 8.73 -23.01 -4.01
C GLU A 209 7.46 -22.56 -3.25
N LEU A 210 6.42 -22.09 -3.94
CA LEU A 210 5.15 -21.73 -3.30
C LEU A 210 4.46 -22.94 -2.64
N GLY A 211 4.47 -24.09 -3.31
CA GLY A 211 3.86 -25.31 -2.81
C GLY A 211 4.57 -25.88 -1.57
N ILE A 212 5.90 -25.74 -1.49
CA ILE A 212 6.71 -26.09 -0.31
C ILE A 212 6.23 -25.33 0.92
N TRP A 213 6.16 -23.99 0.83
CA TRP A 213 5.74 -23.15 1.96
C TRP A 213 4.27 -23.34 2.32
N THR A 214 3.43 -23.62 1.32
CA THR A 214 2.02 -23.95 1.54
C THR A 214 1.87 -25.29 2.26
N GLY A 215 2.65 -26.31 1.89
CA GLY A 215 2.69 -27.61 2.56
C GLY A 215 3.22 -27.52 3.99
N ILE A 216 4.31 -26.79 4.23
CA ILE A 216 4.86 -26.53 5.57
C ILE A 216 3.85 -25.79 6.45
N TRP A 217 3.20 -24.75 5.92
CA TRP A 217 2.14 -24.05 6.65
C TRP A 217 0.98 -24.99 6.97
N ALA A 218 0.45 -25.71 5.97
CA ALA A 218 -0.67 -26.65 6.14
C ALA A 218 -0.36 -27.72 7.21
N LEU A 219 0.86 -28.27 7.22
CA LEU A 219 1.31 -29.27 8.19
C LEU A 219 1.42 -28.70 9.62
N SER A 220 1.65 -27.40 9.77
CA SER A 220 1.68 -26.76 11.09
C SER A 220 0.28 -26.54 11.69
N THR A 221 -0.76 -26.42 10.86
CA THR A 221 -2.07 -25.88 11.28
C THR A 221 -2.72 -26.65 12.43
N ALA A 222 -2.74 -27.98 12.39
CA ALA A 222 -3.39 -28.77 13.45
C ALA A 222 -2.67 -28.63 14.81
N GLY A 223 -1.35 -28.42 14.83
CA GLY A 223 -0.62 -28.07 16.06
C GLY A 223 -0.91 -26.65 16.56
N LEU A 224 -1.12 -25.72 15.63
CA LEU A 224 -1.38 -24.30 15.92
C LEU A 224 -2.85 -23.97 16.26
N GLN A 225 -3.79 -24.87 15.98
CA GLN A 225 -5.22 -24.74 16.32
C GLN A 225 -5.56 -25.26 17.72
N THR A 226 -4.57 -25.74 18.46
CA THR A 226 -4.74 -26.22 19.84
C THR A 226 -5.09 -25.07 20.79
N ARG A 227 -5.71 -25.38 21.94
CA ARG A 227 -6.08 -24.38 22.96
C ARG A 227 -4.88 -23.61 23.54
N HIS A 228 -3.65 -24.07 23.28
CA HIS A 228 -2.41 -23.41 23.70
C HIS A 228 -2.13 -22.11 22.94
N PHE A 229 -2.68 -21.96 21.73
CA PHE A 229 -2.45 -20.80 20.88
C PHE A 229 -3.75 -19.98 20.69
N PRO A 230 -3.65 -18.64 20.71
CA PRO A 230 -4.67 -17.76 20.14
C PRO A 230 -5.12 -18.17 18.73
N ARG A 231 -6.42 -18.01 18.44
CA ARG A 231 -7.02 -18.39 17.14
C ARG A 231 -6.31 -17.74 15.92
N GLY A 232 -5.67 -16.58 16.11
CA GLY A 232 -4.94 -15.87 15.05
C GLY A 232 -3.57 -16.46 14.68
N THR A 233 -3.03 -17.45 15.42
CA THR A 233 -1.68 -17.98 15.18
C THR A 233 -1.54 -18.70 13.84
N VAL A 234 -2.60 -19.34 13.37
CA VAL A 234 -2.63 -19.98 12.04
C VAL A 234 -2.51 -18.94 10.92
N VAL A 235 -3.17 -17.79 11.07
CA VAL A 235 -3.10 -16.67 10.14
C VAL A 235 -1.70 -16.07 10.15
N LEU A 236 -1.09 -15.93 11.33
CA LEU A 236 0.28 -15.48 11.49
C LEU A 236 1.26 -16.42 10.78
N ALA A 237 1.13 -17.74 10.95
CA ALA A 237 1.94 -18.72 10.22
C ALA A 237 1.73 -18.63 8.70
N GLY A 238 0.53 -18.26 8.24
CA GLY A 238 0.19 -18.03 6.84
C GLY A 238 0.97 -16.90 6.18
N LEU A 239 1.65 -16.05 6.95
CA LEU A 239 2.57 -15.05 6.39
C LEU A 239 3.71 -15.68 5.58
N SER A 240 4.12 -16.93 5.88
CA SER A 240 5.19 -17.62 5.15
C SER A 240 4.87 -17.84 3.66
N PRO A 241 3.80 -18.58 3.28
CA PRO A 241 3.45 -18.76 1.87
C PRO A 241 2.99 -17.45 1.21
N LEU A 242 2.34 -16.53 1.94
CA LEU A 242 1.93 -15.22 1.40
C LEU A 242 3.14 -14.33 1.06
N PHE A 243 4.14 -14.29 1.94
CA PHE A 243 5.38 -13.57 1.70
C PHE A 243 6.14 -14.16 0.51
N THR A 244 6.20 -15.49 0.42
CA THR A 244 6.83 -16.18 -0.71
C THR A 244 6.12 -15.86 -2.03
N TYR A 245 4.78 -15.96 -2.07
CA TYR A 245 3.99 -15.55 -3.23
C TYR A 245 4.25 -14.08 -3.62
N PHE A 246 4.30 -13.18 -2.64
CA PHE A 246 4.62 -11.78 -2.88
C PHE A 246 6.01 -11.61 -3.50
N VAL A 247 7.05 -12.22 -2.91
CA VAL A 247 8.42 -12.14 -3.42
C VAL A 247 8.52 -12.69 -4.83
N LEU A 248 7.95 -13.86 -5.11
CA LEU A 248 8.01 -14.50 -6.43
C LEU A 248 7.21 -13.74 -7.50
N SER A 249 6.01 -13.25 -7.17
CA SER A 249 5.18 -12.47 -8.10
C SER A 249 5.80 -11.11 -8.43
N LYS A 250 6.59 -10.54 -7.52
CA LYS A 250 7.33 -9.30 -7.75
C LYS A 250 8.63 -9.54 -8.49
N LEU A 251 9.39 -10.61 -8.18
CA LEU A 251 10.59 -11.00 -8.92
C LEU A 251 10.29 -11.30 -10.40
N CYS A 252 9.12 -11.88 -10.72
CA CYS A 252 8.66 -12.08 -12.09
C CYS A 252 8.44 -10.75 -12.88
N LYS A 253 8.25 -9.62 -12.17
CA LYS A 253 8.07 -8.29 -12.77
C LYS A 253 9.37 -7.46 -12.81
N TYR A 254 10.50 -8.01 -12.37
CA TYR A 254 11.67 -7.26 -11.90
C TYR A 254 12.89 -7.25 -12.83
N TYR A 255 12.66 -7.18 -14.14
CA TYR A 255 13.65 -6.65 -15.09
C TYR A 255 13.52 -5.13 -15.30
N ALA A 256 12.77 -4.43 -14.44
CA ALA A 256 12.59 -2.97 -14.48
C ALA A 256 13.04 -2.33 -13.16
N ALA A 257 14.36 -2.12 -13.00
CA ALA A 257 14.99 -1.69 -11.74
C ALA A 257 14.67 -0.26 -11.27
N ASP A 258 13.94 0.55 -12.04
CA ASP A 258 13.47 1.88 -11.60
C ASP A 258 12.19 1.84 -10.75
N MET A 259 11.52 0.68 -10.69
CA MET A 259 10.15 0.56 -10.15
C MET A 259 10.11 0.40 -8.62
N LEU A 260 11.22 0.05 -7.97
CA LEU A 260 11.27 -0.32 -6.54
C LEU A 260 11.04 0.85 -5.58
N GLY A 261 11.76 1.94 -5.80
CA GLY A 261 11.54 3.18 -5.05
C GLY A 261 10.18 3.78 -5.39
N TYR A 262 9.69 3.59 -6.61
CA TYR A 262 8.37 4.08 -7.03
C TYR A 262 7.25 3.28 -6.35
N ILE A 263 7.35 1.95 -6.27
CA ILE A 263 6.34 1.09 -5.67
C ILE A 263 6.35 1.15 -4.15
N ALA A 264 7.50 1.23 -3.48
CA ALA A 264 7.52 1.44 -2.03
C ALA A 264 6.82 2.74 -1.65
N ARG A 265 7.08 3.83 -2.39
CA ARG A 265 6.36 5.09 -2.25
C ARG A 265 4.88 4.98 -2.61
N ALA A 266 4.53 4.20 -3.64
CA ALA A 266 3.14 3.96 -4.06
C ALA A 266 2.35 3.10 -3.05
N MET A 267 2.98 2.12 -2.40
CA MET A 267 2.35 1.29 -1.38
C MET A 267 2.15 2.06 -0.08
N VAL A 268 3.15 2.85 0.34
CA VAL A 268 2.99 3.77 1.49
C VAL A 268 1.88 4.79 1.20
N ALA A 269 1.83 5.33 -0.02
CA ALA A 269 0.75 6.19 -0.50
C ALA A 269 -0.63 5.52 -0.44
N GLN A 270 -0.76 4.28 -0.91
CA GLN A 270 -2.01 3.54 -0.91
C GLN A 270 -2.49 3.21 0.51
N VAL A 271 -1.58 2.78 1.38
CA VAL A 271 -1.90 2.49 2.78
C VAL A 271 -2.28 3.78 3.51
N ALA A 272 -1.54 4.86 3.31
CA ALA A 272 -1.87 6.17 3.89
C ALA A 272 -3.24 6.68 3.42
N LEU A 273 -3.57 6.52 2.14
CA LEU A 273 -4.89 6.84 1.60
C LEU A 273 -6.03 6.05 2.26
N VAL A 274 -5.85 4.74 2.42
CA VAL A 274 -6.86 3.89 3.07
C VAL A 274 -7.04 4.29 4.54
N ILE A 275 -5.95 4.53 5.26
CA ILE A 275 -5.99 5.00 6.65
C ILE A 275 -6.72 6.34 6.75
N MET A 276 -6.40 7.30 5.86
CA MET A 276 -7.07 8.60 5.81
C MET A 276 -8.57 8.47 5.50
N ALA A 277 -8.96 7.61 4.55
CA ALA A 277 -10.36 7.38 4.22
C ALA A 277 -11.14 6.74 5.40
N ILE A 278 -10.53 5.79 6.11
CA ILE A 278 -11.12 5.21 7.32
C ILE A 278 -11.25 6.28 8.42
N ALA A 279 -10.23 7.10 8.61
CA ALA A 279 -10.27 8.20 9.58
C ALA A 279 -11.39 9.20 9.26
N MET A 280 -11.53 9.61 8.00
CA MET A 280 -12.62 10.50 7.57
C MET A 280 -13.99 9.87 7.77
N LEU A 281 -14.16 8.57 7.50
CA LEU A 281 -15.41 7.86 7.77
C LEU A 281 -15.76 7.86 9.26
N ILE A 282 -14.76 7.63 10.13
CA ILE A 282 -14.95 7.68 11.58
C ILE A 282 -15.33 9.10 12.02
N LEU A 283 -14.64 10.13 11.52
CA LEU A 283 -14.94 11.53 11.83
C LEU A 283 -16.36 11.91 11.38
N SER A 284 -16.75 11.55 10.16
CA SER A 284 -18.12 11.74 9.66
C SER A 284 -19.18 11.04 10.52
N LEU A 285 -18.90 9.82 10.98
CA LEU A 285 -19.82 9.08 11.85
C LEU A 285 -19.93 9.73 13.24
N MET A 286 -18.82 10.18 13.81
CA MET A 286 -18.81 10.89 15.10
C MET A 286 -19.56 12.21 15.02
N SER A 287 -19.41 12.96 13.92
CA SER A 287 -20.20 14.16 13.66
C SER A 287 -21.70 13.88 13.60
N LEU A 288 -22.12 12.81 12.93
CA LEU A 288 -23.52 12.41 12.88
C LEU A 288 -24.07 12.03 14.27
N VAL A 289 -23.28 11.33 15.08
CA VAL A 289 -23.65 10.97 16.45
C VAL A 289 -23.83 12.22 17.32
N LEU A 290 -22.89 13.17 17.25
CA LEU A 290 -22.98 14.43 18.00
C LEU A 290 -24.19 15.28 17.59
N GLU A 291 -24.52 15.31 16.30
CA GLU A 291 -25.74 15.97 15.81
C GLU A 291 -27.00 15.28 16.32
N PHE A 292 -27.02 13.94 16.32
CA PHE A 292 -28.13 13.19 16.90
C PHE A 292 -28.27 13.45 18.40
N GLU A 293 -27.17 13.46 19.15
CA GLU A 293 -27.17 13.79 20.58
C GLU A 293 -27.66 15.22 20.83
N TYR A 294 -27.22 16.19 20.03
CA TYR A 294 -27.71 17.57 20.10
C TYR A 294 -29.24 17.62 19.97
N ASN A 295 -29.80 16.98 18.95
CA ASN A 295 -31.25 16.95 18.73
C ASN A 295 -31.99 16.24 19.88
N VAL A 296 -31.48 15.11 20.37
CA VAL A 296 -32.08 14.37 21.49
C VAL A 296 -32.07 15.18 22.79
N VAL A 297 -30.99 15.92 23.07
CA VAL A 297 -30.89 16.80 24.25
C VAL A 297 -31.75 18.05 24.08
N GLN A 298 -32.01 18.51 22.85
CA GLN A 298 -32.85 19.67 22.57
C GLN A 298 -34.34 19.38 22.76
N ILE A 299 -34.84 18.20 22.37
CA ILE A 299 -36.28 17.89 22.37
C ILE A 299 -36.95 18.16 23.73
N PRO A 300 -36.40 17.75 24.88
CA PRO A 300 -36.99 18.03 26.20
C PRO A 300 -37.10 19.52 26.55
N SER A 301 -36.27 20.38 25.95
CA SER A 301 -36.32 21.84 26.19
C SER A 301 -37.59 22.51 25.65
N ILE A 302 -38.28 21.86 24.71
CA ILE A 302 -39.54 22.32 24.11
C ILE A 302 -40.75 21.63 24.79
N GLY A 303 -40.48 20.68 25.71
CA GLY A 303 -41.49 19.90 26.41
C GLY A 303 -42.13 20.62 27.61
N TYR A 304 -43.16 20.00 28.19
CA TYR A 304 -43.94 20.55 29.30
C TYR A 304 -43.15 20.68 30.62
N ASN A 305 -42.01 19.99 30.74
CA ASN A 305 -41.14 20.00 31.93
C ASN A 305 -39.66 20.04 31.49
N PRO A 306 -39.11 21.23 31.17
CA PRO A 306 -37.77 21.36 30.63
C PRO A 306 -36.71 21.01 31.69
N PRO A 307 -35.54 20.47 31.27
CA PRO A 307 -34.39 20.23 32.16
C PRO A 307 -33.84 21.53 32.76
N ASP A 308 -33.00 21.41 33.78
CA ASP A 308 -32.26 22.54 34.37
C ASP A 308 -31.52 23.36 33.27
N PRO A 309 -31.82 24.67 33.11
CA PRO A 309 -31.23 25.51 32.07
C PRO A 309 -29.70 25.57 32.10
N ASP A 310 -29.11 25.53 33.29
CA ASP A 310 -27.65 25.61 33.47
C ASP A 310 -26.97 24.32 33.01
N TRP A 311 -27.56 23.16 33.35
CA TRP A 311 -27.12 21.86 32.86
C TRP A 311 -27.28 21.78 31.34
N LEU A 312 -28.45 22.16 30.82
CA LEU A 312 -28.77 22.09 29.40
C LEU A 312 -27.79 22.94 28.58
N THR A 313 -27.52 24.17 29.01
CA THR A 313 -26.59 25.09 28.33
C THR A 313 -25.17 24.53 28.29
N ARG A 314 -24.68 23.96 29.40
CA ARG A 314 -23.33 23.35 29.43
C ARG A 314 -23.22 22.12 28.53
N VAL A 315 -24.21 21.25 28.56
CA VAL A 315 -24.21 20.02 27.74
C VAL A 315 -24.29 20.37 26.26
N MET A 316 -25.19 21.28 25.89
CA MET A 316 -25.30 21.75 24.51
C MET A 316 -24.03 22.44 24.02
N ALA A 317 -23.42 23.32 24.83
CA ALA A 317 -22.16 23.97 24.48
C ALA A 317 -21.04 22.93 24.23
N ASN A 318 -20.93 21.91 25.08
CA ASN A 318 -19.94 20.85 24.91
C ASN A 318 -20.16 20.03 23.64
N ILE A 319 -21.42 19.67 23.33
CA ILE A 319 -21.77 18.94 22.11
C ILE A 319 -21.47 19.79 20.87
N THR A 320 -21.83 21.08 20.87
CA THR A 320 -21.54 22.01 19.77
C THR A 320 -20.04 22.18 19.54
N ILE A 321 -19.25 22.36 20.61
CA ILE A 321 -17.79 22.49 20.51
C ILE A 321 -17.16 21.19 19.96
N ALA A 322 -17.61 20.03 20.45
CA ALA A 322 -17.16 18.74 19.94
C ALA A 322 -17.53 18.54 18.47
N GLY A 323 -18.75 18.88 18.08
CA GLY A 323 -19.24 18.78 16.70
C GLY A 323 -18.45 19.66 15.74
N ALA A 324 -18.23 20.93 16.10
CA ALA A 324 -17.40 21.87 15.34
C ALA A 324 -15.98 21.33 15.16
N PHE A 325 -15.37 20.80 16.22
CA PHE A 325 -14.03 20.22 16.14
C PHE A 325 -13.97 19.00 15.19
N MET A 326 -14.96 18.10 15.25
CA MET A 326 -15.02 16.92 14.38
C MET A 326 -15.23 17.30 12.91
N HIS A 327 -16.11 18.27 12.61
CA HIS A 327 -16.30 18.79 11.26
C HIS A 327 -15.00 19.35 10.67
N ARG A 328 -14.23 20.10 11.46
CA ARG A 328 -12.97 20.72 11.00
C ARG A 328 -11.86 19.71 10.78
N LEU A 329 -11.74 18.70 11.66
CA LEU A 329 -10.81 17.59 11.41
C LEU A 329 -11.13 16.87 10.11
N ASN A 330 -12.41 16.73 9.79
CA ASN A 330 -12.84 16.09 8.56
C ASN A 330 -12.50 16.93 7.31
N PHE A 331 -12.78 18.25 7.34
CA PHE A 331 -12.38 19.15 6.26
C PHE A 331 -10.87 19.21 6.06
N LEU A 332 -10.09 19.27 7.15
CA LEU A 332 -8.63 19.26 7.10
C LEU A 332 -8.08 17.96 6.52
N ALA A 333 -8.66 16.81 6.89
CA ALA A 333 -8.32 15.51 6.32
C ALA A 333 -8.61 15.46 4.81
N SER A 334 -9.76 16.01 4.38
CA SER A 334 -10.11 16.12 2.96
C SER A 334 -9.14 16.99 2.18
N ASP A 335 -8.82 18.19 2.68
CA ASP A 335 -7.84 19.09 2.07
C ASP A 335 -6.46 18.44 1.98
N GLY A 336 -6.08 17.69 3.02
CA GLY A 336 -4.87 16.88 3.03
C GLY A 336 -4.82 15.89 1.88
N ILE A 337 -5.93 15.20 1.57
CA ILE A 337 -6.02 14.30 0.41
C ILE A 337 -5.90 15.07 -0.90
N VAL A 338 -6.58 16.22 -1.01
CA VAL A 338 -6.55 17.05 -2.23
C VAL A 338 -5.15 17.58 -2.51
N VAL A 339 -4.50 18.15 -1.50
CA VAL A 339 -3.12 18.64 -1.57
C VAL A 339 -2.15 17.52 -1.85
N TRP A 340 -2.30 16.37 -1.20
CA TRP A 340 -1.44 15.22 -1.42
C TRP A 340 -1.50 14.73 -2.88
N ARG A 341 -2.69 14.69 -3.49
CA ARG A 341 -2.86 14.34 -4.92
C ARG A 341 -2.10 15.30 -5.83
N ALA A 342 -2.19 16.61 -5.60
CA ALA A 342 -1.42 17.60 -6.35
C ALA A 342 0.09 17.45 -6.10
N TRP A 343 0.50 17.24 -4.85
CA TRP A 343 1.91 17.13 -4.44
C TRP A 343 2.65 15.99 -5.14
N VAL A 344 2.01 14.82 -5.26
CA VAL A 344 2.61 13.63 -5.87
C VAL A 344 2.90 13.84 -7.36
N LEU A 345 2.12 14.69 -8.06
CA LEU A 345 2.33 15.00 -9.47
C LEU A 345 3.55 15.89 -9.74
N PHE A 346 4.09 16.55 -8.71
CA PHE A 346 5.21 17.47 -8.79
C PHE A 346 6.36 17.07 -7.84
N PRO A 347 7.04 15.94 -8.08
CA PRO A 347 8.06 15.43 -7.17
C PRO A 347 9.33 16.28 -7.09
N ARG A 348 9.61 17.12 -8.09
CA ARG A 348 10.84 17.92 -8.22
C ARG A 348 10.62 19.44 -8.23
N ASN A 349 9.38 19.93 -8.21
CA ASN A 349 9.08 21.36 -8.29
C ASN A 349 8.84 21.94 -6.90
N LEU A 350 9.82 22.71 -6.39
CA LEU A 350 9.77 23.28 -5.04
C LEU A 350 8.70 24.37 -4.90
N THR A 351 8.48 25.18 -5.94
CA THR A 351 7.50 26.28 -5.91
C THR A 351 6.09 25.76 -5.68
N VAL A 352 5.69 24.71 -6.40
CA VAL A 352 4.38 24.07 -6.23
C VAL A 352 4.20 23.54 -4.81
N ARG A 353 5.26 22.97 -4.22
CA ARG A 353 5.23 22.47 -2.85
C ARG A 353 5.06 23.58 -1.82
N ILE A 354 5.77 24.69 -1.97
CA ILE A 354 5.63 25.86 -1.08
C ILE A 354 4.19 26.38 -1.14
N VAL A 355 3.62 26.54 -2.34
CA VAL A 355 2.22 26.97 -2.51
C VAL A 355 1.25 26.03 -1.80
N LEU A 356 1.40 24.72 -1.98
CA LEU A 356 0.56 23.72 -1.33
C LEU A 356 0.70 23.71 0.20
N VAL A 357 1.90 23.94 0.75
CA VAL A 357 2.12 24.09 2.20
C VAL A 357 1.42 25.34 2.73
N LEU A 358 1.52 26.47 2.01
CA LEU A 358 0.86 27.71 2.41
C LEU A 358 -0.68 27.56 2.43
N CYS A 359 -1.24 26.84 1.44
CA CYS A 359 -2.67 26.49 1.42
C CYS A 359 -3.06 25.67 2.66
N MET A 360 -2.29 24.62 2.99
CA MET A 360 -2.54 23.81 4.19
C MET A 360 -2.43 24.62 5.49
N ILE A 361 -1.47 25.54 5.59
CA ILE A 361 -1.35 26.43 6.75
C ILE A 361 -2.62 27.29 6.89
N GLY A 362 -3.13 27.82 5.77
CA GLY A 362 -4.41 28.52 5.72
C GLY A 362 -5.57 27.69 6.29
N SER A 363 -5.75 26.46 5.79
CA SER A 363 -6.79 25.54 6.28
C SER A 363 -6.63 25.17 7.77
N THR A 364 -5.39 25.11 8.29
CA THR A 364 -5.16 24.85 9.73
C THR A 364 -5.35 26.08 10.63
N GLY A 365 -5.11 27.28 10.10
CA GLY A 365 -5.33 28.54 10.83
C GLY A 365 -6.79 28.73 11.19
N GLU A 366 -7.67 28.29 10.30
CA GLU A 366 -9.12 28.28 10.47
C GLU A 366 -9.60 27.45 11.67
N LEU A 367 -9.01 26.26 11.89
CA LEU A 367 -9.34 25.38 13.04
C LEU A 367 -9.24 26.13 14.37
N LYS A 368 -8.26 27.03 14.51
CA LYS A 368 -8.06 27.79 15.74
C LYS A 368 -9.09 28.90 15.91
N ILE A 369 -9.46 29.58 14.83
CA ILE A 369 -10.41 30.69 14.86
C ILE A 369 -11.81 30.15 15.16
N ASP A 370 -12.19 29.02 14.57
CA ASP A 370 -13.56 28.48 14.68
C ASP A 370 -13.85 27.81 16.03
N VAL A 371 -12.88 27.07 16.58
CA VAL A 371 -12.98 26.54 17.95
C VAL A 371 -13.08 27.68 18.96
N TYR A 372 -12.33 28.77 18.74
CA TYR A 372 -12.40 29.96 19.58
C TYR A 372 -13.77 30.67 19.47
N LEU A 373 -14.32 30.82 18.27
CA LEU A 373 -15.66 31.41 18.08
C LEU A 373 -16.77 30.50 18.64
N SER A 374 -16.68 29.19 18.45
CA SER A 374 -17.66 28.23 19.00
C SER A 374 -17.62 28.21 20.54
N ALA A 375 -16.42 28.31 21.13
CA ALA A 375 -16.27 28.47 22.58
C ALA A 375 -16.85 29.82 23.04
N ARG A 376 -16.61 30.90 22.30
CA ARG A 376 -17.18 32.23 22.58
C ARG A 376 -18.71 32.22 22.52
N ASP A 377 -19.31 31.60 21.51
CA ASP A 377 -20.77 31.55 21.34
C ASP A 377 -21.44 30.64 22.38
N GLY A 378 -20.76 29.56 22.80
CA GLY A 378 -21.16 28.78 23.98
C GLY A 378 -21.07 29.60 25.28
N LEU A 379 -20.05 30.45 25.41
CA LEU A 379 -19.82 31.35 26.55
C LEU A 379 -20.75 32.57 26.58
N THR A 380 -21.19 33.11 25.44
CA THR A 380 -22.14 34.23 25.38
C THR A 380 -23.56 33.78 25.76
N ASN A 381 -23.95 32.54 25.44
CA ASN A 381 -25.16 31.91 25.97
C ASN A 381 -25.10 31.69 27.49
N LEU A 382 -23.89 31.68 28.08
CA LEU A 382 -23.65 31.54 29.52
C LEU A 382 -23.66 32.88 30.29
N ASN A 383 -23.78 34.06 29.65
CA ASN A 383 -23.78 35.33 30.39
C ASN A 383 -24.55 36.47 29.70
N LEU A 384 -25.88 36.46 29.89
CA LEU A 384 -26.56 37.68 30.33
C LEU A 384 -25.95 38.03 31.70
N LYS A 385 -25.04 39.00 31.72
CA LYS A 385 -24.19 39.50 32.85
C LYS A 385 -22.77 38.93 32.95
N VAL A 386 -21.89 39.27 32.00
CA VAL A 386 -20.61 39.96 32.32
C VAL A 386 -20.20 40.75 31.07
N GLY A 387 -20.83 41.92 30.90
CA GLY A 387 -20.11 43.02 30.24
C GLY A 387 -18.85 43.33 31.08
N ILE A 388 -17.79 43.78 30.42
CA ILE A 388 -16.53 44.36 30.95
C ILE A 388 -15.23 43.62 30.51
N LEU A 389 -15.25 42.40 29.95
CA LEU A 389 -14.00 41.78 29.43
C LEU A 389 -13.93 41.59 27.90
N VAL A 390 -14.92 42.10 27.15
CA VAL A 390 -14.99 42.02 25.67
C VAL A 390 -14.44 43.28 24.99
N ASP A 391 -14.18 44.37 25.73
CA ASP A 391 -13.64 45.61 25.16
C ASP A 391 -12.13 45.53 24.82
N ALA A 392 -11.41 44.51 25.28
CA ALA A 392 -10.00 44.31 24.89
C ALA A 392 -9.85 43.69 23.48
N GLY A 393 -10.86 42.96 22.98
CA GLY A 393 -10.89 42.43 21.61
C GLY A 393 -11.35 43.45 20.56
N ARG A 394 -12.04 44.52 20.99
CA ARG A 394 -12.44 45.67 20.16
C ARG A 394 -11.27 46.53 19.67
N GLY A 395 -10.03 46.25 20.11
CA GLY A 395 -8.83 46.98 19.68
C GLY A 395 -8.24 46.51 18.34
N ALA A 396 -8.40 45.23 17.97
CA ALA A 396 -7.67 44.68 16.82
C ALA A 396 -8.40 44.86 15.48
N ALA A 397 -9.74 44.92 15.48
CA ALA A 397 -10.53 45.07 14.26
C ALA A 397 -10.92 46.51 13.92
N ARG A 398 -10.62 47.48 14.80
CA ARG A 398 -10.80 48.93 14.51
C ARG A 398 -9.77 49.49 13.54
N VAL A 399 -8.76 48.71 13.13
CA VAL A 399 -7.56 49.24 12.47
C VAL A 399 -7.55 49.02 10.95
N LEU A 400 -8.46 48.24 10.37
CA LEU A 400 -8.36 48.02 8.93
C LEU A 400 -9.06 49.03 8.03
N GLU A 401 -9.90 49.98 8.48
CA GLU A 401 -10.54 50.85 7.48
C GLU A 401 -11.18 52.20 7.89
N ASP A 402 -11.27 52.61 9.15
CA ASP A 402 -12.19 53.70 9.54
C ASP A 402 -11.84 55.08 8.92
N PRO A 403 -12.81 55.88 8.43
CA PRO A 403 -12.88 57.25 8.98
C PRO A 403 -14.26 57.98 8.93
N ALA A 404 -15.44 57.36 9.12
CA ALA A 404 -16.67 58.17 9.22
C ALA A 404 -17.90 57.51 9.88
N ALA A 405 -18.25 58.04 11.06
CA ALA A 405 -19.62 58.31 11.54
C ALA A 405 -20.58 57.13 11.87
N GLN A 406 -20.54 56.73 13.15
CA GLN A 406 -21.65 56.72 14.12
C GLN A 406 -23.09 56.38 13.68
N GLY A 407 -23.75 55.51 14.46
CA GLY A 407 -25.20 55.57 14.68
C GLY A 407 -25.84 54.26 15.14
N ASP A 408 -26.24 54.21 16.42
CA ASP A 408 -27.23 53.32 17.05
C ASP A 408 -27.18 51.79 16.86
N GLY A 409 -26.85 51.09 17.96
CA GLY A 409 -27.72 50.03 18.49
C GLY A 409 -27.82 48.68 17.80
N GLN A 410 -27.11 48.38 16.70
CA GLN A 410 -27.18 47.06 16.07
C GLN A 410 -25.82 46.62 15.53
N ALA A 411 -25.23 45.56 16.10
CA ALA A 411 -23.95 45.03 15.65
C ALA A 411 -24.05 44.44 14.21
N PRO A 412 -23.33 44.96 13.21
CA PRO A 412 -23.31 44.40 11.86
C PRO A 412 -22.26 43.28 11.82
N GLY A 413 -22.67 42.05 12.14
CA GLY A 413 -21.74 40.92 12.34
C GLY A 413 -22.03 39.65 11.56
N ALA A 414 -22.89 39.66 10.54
CA ALA A 414 -23.47 38.42 10.01
C ALA A 414 -22.83 37.81 8.73
N PRO A 415 -22.34 38.55 7.71
CA PRO A 415 -21.85 37.91 6.47
C PRO A 415 -20.33 37.62 6.43
N VAL A 416 -19.52 38.29 7.25
CA VAL A 416 -18.04 38.19 7.17
C VAL A 416 -17.50 36.93 7.83
N GLY A 417 -18.11 36.45 8.93
CA GLY A 417 -17.63 35.29 9.69
C GLY A 417 -17.66 33.98 8.88
N GLY A 418 -18.78 33.68 8.23
CA GLY A 418 -18.92 32.45 7.42
C GLY A 418 -18.05 32.43 6.16
N LEU A 419 -17.77 33.60 5.58
CA LEU A 419 -16.86 33.75 4.46
C LEU A 419 -15.40 33.52 4.87
N VAL A 420 -14.96 34.15 5.97
CA VAL A 420 -13.60 34.00 6.49
C VAL A 420 -13.27 32.54 6.82
N MET A 421 -14.28 31.76 7.23
CA MET A 421 -14.13 30.32 7.49
C MET A 421 -14.14 29.46 6.23
N SER A 422 -14.98 29.74 5.23
CA SER A 422 -15.09 28.82 4.07
C SER A 422 -14.09 29.11 2.94
N LEU A 423 -13.55 30.32 2.86
CA LEU A 423 -12.65 30.75 1.79
C LEU A 423 -11.30 30.01 1.74
N PRO A 424 -10.58 29.77 2.86
CA PRO A 424 -9.32 29.04 2.82
C PRO A 424 -9.46 27.61 2.27
N LEU A 425 -10.51 26.89 2.70
CA LEU A 425 -10.83 25.54 2.21
C LEU A 425 -11.14 25.55 0.71
N PHE A 426 -11.96 26.51 0.26
CA PHE A 426 -12.26 26.68 -1.15
C PHE A 426 -11.00 26.97 -1.98
N ILE A 427 -10.16 27.91 -1.52
CA ILE A 427 -8.92 28.31 -2.21
C ILE A 427 -7.95 27.13 -2.33
N THR A 428 -7.75 26.36 -1.27
CA THR A 428 -6.90 25.16 -1.27
C THR A 428 -7.35 24.16 -2.34
N ASN A 429 -8.65 23.90 -2.43
CA ASN A 429 -9.22 22.97 -3.40
C ASN A 429 -9.13 23.46 -4.85
N VAL A 430 -9.37 24.76 -5.08
CA VAL A 430 -9.22 25.37 -6.41
C VAL A 430 -7.76 25.31 -6.88
N ILE A 431 -6.81 25.75 -6.03
CA ILE A 431 -5.39 25.77 -6.37
C ILE A 431 -4.89 24.35 -6.69
N ALA A 432 -5.21 23.37 -5.85
CA ALA A 432 -4.81 21.99 -6.09
C ALA A 432 -5.41 21.41 -7.38
N THR A 433 -6.69 21.67 -7.64
CA THR A 433 -7.37 21.21 -8.87
C THR A 433 -6.77 21.86 -10.12
N LEU A 434 -6.45 23.16 -10.08
CA LEU A 434 -5.78 23.87 -11.18
C LEU A 434 -4.38 23.33 -11.45
N LEU A 435 -3.61 22.99 -10.41
CA LEU A 435 -2.29 22.38 -10.55
C LEU A 435 -2.36 20.98 -11.20
N ILE A 436 -3.32 20.16 -10.79
CA ILE A 436 -3.57 18.84 -11.40
C ILE A 436 -3.98 19.02 -12.88
N GLY A 437 -4.87 19.97 -13.17
CA GLY A 437 -5.30 20.30 -14.54
C GLY A 437 -4.16 20.81 -15.42
N HIS A 438 -3.30 21.66 -14.89
CA HIS A 438 -2.10 22.13 -15.58
C HIS A 438 -1.18 20.96 -15.94
N LYS A 439 -0.94 20.04 -15.00
CA LYS A 439 -0.13 18.83 -15.26
C LYS A 439 -0.76 17.94 -16.32
N ALA A 440 -2.07 17.72 -16.27
CA ALA A 440 -2.79 16.93 -17.27
C ALA A 440 -2.67 17.54 -18.68
N ARG A 441 -2.78 18.88 -18.79
CA ARG A 441 -2.61 19.61 -20.05
C ARG A 441 -1.18 19.52 -20.59
N MET A 442 -0.17 19.70 -19.74
CA MET A 442 1.24 19.55 -20.13
C MET A 442 1.52 18.15 -20.67
N HIS A 443 1.06 17.11 -19.96
CA HIS A 443 1.24 15.73 -20.38
C HIS A 443 0.58 15.47 -21.74
N ARG A 444 -0.65 15.97 -21.96
CA ARG A 444 -1.33 15.88 -23.25
C ARG A 444 -0.56 16.59 -24.37
N GLN A 445 0.04 17.76 -24.10
CA GLN A 445 0.81 18.51 -25.09
C GLN A 445 2.14 17.83 -25.45
N GLU A 446 2.84 17.28 -24.47
CA GLU A 446 4.09 16.53 -24.65
C GLU A 446 3.83 15.25 -25.48
N MET A 447 2.70 14.58 -25.24
CA MET A 447 2.28 13.42 -26.02
C MET A 447 1.95 13.75 -27.48
N LYS A 448 1.27 14.88 -27.73
CA LYS A 448 0.98 15.34 -29.10
C LYS A 448 2.23 15.67 -29.91
N LYS A 449 3.36 15.96 -29.26
CA LYS A 449 4.63 16.25 -29.96
C LYS A 449 5.41 14.99 -30.34
N ASN A 450 5.15 13.85 -29.67
CA ASN A 450 5.89 12.59 -29.84
C ASN A 450 5.07 11.50 -30.58
N LEU A 451 4.18 11.92 -31.48
CA LEU A 451 3.24 11.07 -32.22
C LEU A 451 3.95 10.09 -33.18
N ALA A 452 4.28 8.87 -32.71
CA ALA A 452 4.57 7.74 -33.60
C ALA A 452 4.15 6.35 -33.09
N SER A 453 3.83 6.12 -31.80
CA SER A 453 3.16 4.86 -31.39
C SER A 453 2.46 5.01 -30.04
N CYS A 454 1.14 5.20 -30.02
CA CYS A 454 0.39 5.22 -28.77
C CYS A 454 0.14 3.79 -28.27
N SER A 455 0.82 3.40 -27.18
CA SER A 455 0.54 2.20 -26.39
C SER A 455 -0.69 2.40 -25.50
N ASN A 456 -1.46 1.34 -25.23
CA ASN A 456 -2.62 1.34 -24.32
C ASN A 456 -2.31 1.93 -22.93
N SER A 457 -1.08 1.83 -22.45
CA SER A 457 -0.66 2.39 -21.15
C SER A 457 -0.71 3.92 -21.10
N VAL A 458 -0.53 4.60 -22.23
CA VAL A 458 -0.53 6.08 -22.31
C VAL A 458 -1.95 6.62 -22.21
N VAL A 459 -2.91 5.97 -22.89
CA VAL A 459 -4.33 6.31 -22.81
C VAL A 459 -4.85 6.17 -21.38
N LYS A 460 -4.39 5.14 -20.65
CA LYS A 460 -4.73 4.91 -19.24
C LYS A 460 -4.29 6.05 -18.34
N VAL A 461 -3.05 6.52 -18.48
CA VAL A 461 -2.54 7.64 -17.66
C VAL A 461 -3.34 8.92 -17.91
N GLN A 462 -3.69 9.20 -19.16
CA GLN A 462 -4.50 10.36 -19.52
C GLN A 462 -5.90 10.30 -18.91
N LYS A 463 -6.58 9.14 -18.97
CA LYS A 463 -7.90 8.94 -18.35
C LYS A 463 -7.86 9.16 -16.85
N VAL A 464 -6.86 8.61 -16.16
CA VAL A 464 -6.71 8.77 -14.71
C VAL A 464 -6.47 10.23 -14.33
N LEU A 465 -5.59 10.94 -15.06
CA LEU A 465 -5.36 12.36 -14.81
C LEU A 465 -6.61 13.21 -15.07
N LEU A 466 -7.40 12.89 -16.10
CA LEU A 466 -8.65 13.59 -16.39
C LEU A 466 -9.70 13.36 -15.28
N LEU A 467 -9.85 12.12 -14.83
CA LEU A 467 -10.75 11.77 -13.73
C LEU A 467 -10.39 12.51 -12.43
N LEU A 468 -9.09 12.67 -12.16
CA LEU A 468 -8.62 13.46 -11.00
C LEU A 468 -9.01 14.94 -11.12
N VAL A 469 -8.99 15.52 -12.32
CA VAL A 469 -9.43 16.90 -12.56
C VAL A 469 -10.95 17.01 -12.42
N GLU A 470 -11.71 16.12 -13.06
CA GLU A 470 -13.19 16.13 -13.03
C GLU A 470 -13.72 16.00 -11.60
N SER A 471 -13.15 15.08 -10.83
CA SER A 471 -13.49 14.92 -9.42
C SER A 471 -13.08 16.14 -8.58
N GLY A 472 -11.95 16.79 -8.86
CA GLY A 472 -11.55 18.04 -8.20
C GLY A 472 -12.54 19.19 -8.48
N VAL A 473 -12.99 19.33 -9.73
CA VAL A 473 -13.98 20.34 -10.13
C VAL A 473 -15.32 20.09 -9.44
N ALA A 474 -15.79 18.83 -9.40
CA ALA A 474 -17.00 18.47 -8.67
C ALA A 474 -16.93 18.87 -7.18
N TYR A 475 -15.77 18.67 -6.56
CA TYR A 475 -15.57 19.06 -5.17
C TYR A 475 -15.53 20.59 -4.98
N CYS A 476 -14.91 21.34 -5.90
CA CYS A 476 -14.97 22.81 -5.90
C CYS A 476 -16.40 23.34 -6.02
N ILE A 477 -17.27 22.69 -6.81
CA ILE A 477 -18.68 23.07 -6.94
C ILE A 477 -19.41 22.93 -5.59
N LEU A 478 -19.15 21.84 -4.84
CA LEU A 478 -19.71 21.66 -3.50
C LEU A 478 -19.27 22.79 -2.56
N TRP A 479 -17.99 23.17 -2.58
CA TRP A 479 -17.50 24.32 -1.81
C TRP A 479 -18.14 25.65 -2.22
N ILE A 480 -18.38 25.87 -3.52
CA ILE A 480 -19.08 27.07 -4.00
C ILE A 480 -20.48 27.14 -3.40
N PHE A 481 -21.24 26.04 -3.42
CA PHE A 481 -22.58 26.00 -2.83
C PHE A 481 -22.53 26.23 -1.31
N TYR A 482 -21.56 25.64 -0.61
CA TYR A 482 -21.37 25.85 0.82
C TYR A 482 -21.05 27.32 1.15
N THR A 483 -20.05 27.91 0.48
CA THR A 483 -19.66 29.31 0.67
C THR A 483 -20.78 30.28 0.29
N ALA A 484 -21.53 29.99 -0.78
CA ALA A 484 -22.71 30.77 -1.15
C ALA A 484 -23.79 30.67 -0.07
N SER A 485 -24.07 29.48 0.48
CA SER A 485 -25.03 29.32 1.57
C SER A 485 -24.62 30.09 2.83
N ALA A 486 -23.32 30.11 3.16
CA ALA A 486 -22.78 30.88 4.28
C ALA A 486 -22.94 32.40 4.06
N PHE A 487 -22.71 32.86 2.83
CA PHE A 487 -22.89 34.27 2.46
C PHE A 487 -24.35 34.71 2.54
N PHE A 488 -25.27 33.93 1.96
CA PHE A 488 -26.70 34.24 1.95
C PHE A 488 -27.35 34.11 3.33
N ASN A 489 -26.85 33.23 4.20
CA ASN A 489 -27.27 33.18 5.60
C ASN A 489 -26.98 34.53 6.30
N GLY A 490 -25.77 35.06 6.11
CA GLY A 490 -25.39 36.36 6.68
C GLY A 490 -26.10 37.57 6.07
N ALA A 491 -26.50 37.49 4.79
CA ALA A 491 -27.13 38.60 4.06
C ALA A 491 -28.67 38.62 4.16
N VAL A 492 -29.33 37.45 4.16
CA VAL A 492 -30.80 37.31 4.03
C VAL A 492 -31.43 36.66 5.27
N LYS A 493 -30.62 36.23 6.27
CA LYS A 493 -31.06 35.47 7.46
C LYS A 493 -31.87 34.20 7.12
N SER A 494 -31.62 33.60 5.95
CA SER A 494 -32.19 32.31 5.60
C SER A 494 -31.38 31.20 6.29
N THR A 495 -31.98 30.56 7.31
CA THR A 495 -31.31 29.56 8.16
C THR A 495 -31.33 28.16 7.57
N ALA A 496 -32.43 27.76 6.91
CA ALA A 496 -32.64 26.37 6.47
C ALA A 496 -31.56 25.86 5.50
N SER A 497 -31.18 26.64 4.48
CA SER A 497 -30.17 26.20 3.50
C SER A 497 -28.80 26.01 4.13
N PHE A 498 -28.39 26.92 5.02
CA PHE A 498 -27.08 26.84 5.69
C PHE A 498 -27.01 25.69 6.69
N GLU A 499 -28.09 25.42 7.42
CA GLU A 499 -28.18 24.26 8.33
C GLU A 499 -28.09 22.94 7.56
N ILE A 500 -28.85 22.80 6.47
CA ILE A 500 -28.81 21.60 5.62
C ILE A 500 -27.40 21.38 5.06
N PHE A 501 -26.76 22.43 4.55
CA PHE A 501 -25.40 22.32 4.02
C PHE A 501 -24.35 22.11 5.12
N GLY A 502 -24.54 22.69 6.31
CA GLY A 502 -23.66 22.48 7.48
C GLY A 502 -23.65 21.02 7.93
N ILE A 503 -24.79 20.34 7.87
CA ILE A 503 -24.92 18.91 8.18
C ILE A 503 -24.38 18.03 7.03
N ALA A 504 -24.71 18.39 5.78
CA ALA A 504 -24.37 17.57 4.62
C ALA A 504 -22.88 17.65 4.22
N MET A 505 -22.22 18.79 4.38
CA MET A 505 -20.86 19.00 3.86
C MET A 505 -19.80 18.08 4.47
N PRO A 506 -19.74 17.84 5.79
CA PRO A 506 -18.81 16.87 6.37
C PRO A 506 -19.02 15.45 5.81
N LEU A 507 -20.27 15.06 5.54
CA LEU A 507 -20.58 13.75 4.94
C LEU A 507 -20.11 13.69 3.47
N LEU A 508 -20.40 14.72 2.69
CA LEU A 508 -19.99 14.82 1.28
C LEU A 508 -18.46 14.86 1.14
N SER A 509 -17.78 15.58 2.05
CA SER A 509 -16.32 15.64 2.13
C SER A 509 -15.70 14.28 2.44
N GLY A 510 -16.29 13.51 3.37
CA GLY A 510 -15.87 12.13 3.67
C GLY A 510 -16.11 11.12 2.55
N LEU A 511 -17.25 11.25 1.84
CA LEU A 511 -17.61 10.34 0.75
C LEU A 511 -16.79 10.58 -0.53
N TYR A 512 -16.39 11.82 -0.78
CA TYR A 512 -15.73 12.22 -2.00
C TYR A 512 -14.48 11.37 -2.35
N PRO A 513 -13.48 11.19 -1.47
CA PRO A 513 -12.30 10.38 -1.76
C PRO A 513 -12.65 8.91 -2.04
N ILE A 514 -13.65 8.37 -1.36
CA ILE A 514 -14.10 6.98 -1.51
C ILE A 514 -14.71 6.77 -2.89
N ILE A 515 -15.58 7.69 -3.32
CA ILE A 515 -16.19 7.66 -4.65
C ILE A 515 -15.12 7.73 -5.73
N VAL A 516 -14.13 8.61 -5.59
CA VAL A 516 -13.01 8.70 -6.54
C VAL A 516 -12.23 7.39 -6.61
N ILE A 517 -11.90 6.78 -5.46
CA ILE A 517 -11.20 5.47 -5.42
C ILE A 517 -12.04 4.37 -6.08
N LEU A 518 -13.35 4.35 -5.82
CA LEU A 518 -14.26 3.36 -6.39
C LEU A 518 -14.35 3.50 -7.91
N ILE A 519 -14.51 4.72 -8.43
CA ILE A 519 -14.55 4.98 -9.88
C ILE A 519 -13.23 4.55 -10.53
N VAL A 520 -12.08 4.92 -9.98
CA VAL A 520 -10.75 4.49 -10.49
C VAL A 520 -10.66 2.96 -10.51
N THR A 521 -11.14 2.29 -9.46
CA THR A 521 -11.09 0.82 -9.34
C THR A 521 -12.01 0.14 -10.36
N LEU A 522 -13.20 0.71 -10.61
CA LEU A 522 -14.15 0.22 -11.61
C LEU A 522 -13.62 0.41 -13.04
N GLU A 523 -13.06 1.57 -13.35
CA GLU A 523 -12.40 1.86 -14.63
C GLU A 523 -11.26 0.85 -14.89
N SER A 524 -10.44 0.58 -13.86
CA SER A 524 -9.36 -0.41 -13.94
C SER A 524 -9.85 -1.83 -14.16
N LYS A 525 -11.01 -2.22 -13.59
CA LYS A 525 -11.61 -3.55 -13.79
C LYS A 525 -12.22 -3.69 -15.18
N ARG A 526 -12.88 -2.64 -15.70
CA ARG A 526 -13.46 -2.60 -17.05
C ARG A 526 -12.39 -2.72 -18.14
N ASP A 527 -11.25 -2.06 -17.95
CA ASP A 527 -10.11 -2.20 -18.85
C ASP A 527 -9.51 -3.62 -18.79
N LEU A 528 -9.52 -4.27 -17.60
CA LEU A 528 -9.07 -5.65 -17.43
C LEU A 528 -9.98 -6.64 -18.16
N SER A 529 -11.31 -6.44 -18.10
CA SER A 529 -12.27 -7.30 -18.79
C SER A 529 -12.19 -7.14 -20.31
N GLN A 530 -12.01 -5.91 -20.81
CA GLN A 530 -11.81 -5.66 -22.25
C GLN A 530 -10.51 -6.29 -22.79
N LEU A 531 -9.43 -6.27 -21.99
CA LEU A 531 -8.19 -6.98 -22.33
C LEU A 531 -8.37 -8.51 -22.34
N ASN A 532 -9.21 -9.04 -21.45
CA ASN A 532 -9.48 -10.47 -21.41
C ASN A 532 -10.30 -10.93 -22.63
N GLU A 533 -11.33 -10.16 -23.04
CA GLU A 533 -12.14 -10.46 -24.22
C GLU A 533 -11.35 -10.36 -25.53
N THR A 534 -10.46 -9.37 -25.66
CA THR A 534 -9.58 -9.24 -26.83
C THR A 534 -8.50 -10.32 -26.89
N SER A 535 -8.01 -10.80 -25.74
CA SER A 535 -7.06 -11.93 -25.71
C SER A 535 -7.74 -13.27 -26.04
N VAL A 536 -8.98 -13.48 -25.60
CA VAL A 536 -9.76 -14.68 -25.91
C VAL A 536 -10.07 -14.76 -27.41
N SER A 537 -10.45 -13.63 -28.03
CA SER A 537 -10.71 -13.56 -29.47
C SER A 537 -9.44 -13.67 -30.33
N GLN A 538 -8.26 -13.32 -29.82
CA GLN A 538 -6.97 -13.61 -30.48
C GLN A 538 -6.50 -15.06 -30.27
N SER A 539 -6.84 -15.71 -29.16
CA SER A 539 -6.42 -17.08 -28.85
C SER A 539 -7.12 -18.18 -29.67
N ILE A 540 -8.19 -17.86 -30.41
CA ILE A 540 -8.95 -18.82 -31.23
C ILE A 540 -8.38 -18.97 -32.66
N LYS A 541 -7.37 -18.19 -33.07
CA LYS A 541 -6.62 -18.47 -34.30
C LYS A 541 -5.50 -19.46 -34.04
N PHE A 542 -5.85 -20.73 -33.89
CA PHE A 542 -4.90 -21.83 -34.01
C PHE A 542 -4.27 -21.81 -35.40
N ALA A 543 -2.95 -22.01 -35.43
CA ALA A 543 -2.16 -22.14 -36.64
C ALA A 543 -2.74 -23.25 -37.54
N ALA A 544 -3.39 -22.86 -38.63
CA ALA A 544 -3.51 -23.69 -39.81
C ALA A 544 -2.42 -23.25 -40.79
N ALA A 545 -1.31 -24.00 -40.81
CA ALA A 545 -0.50 -24.14 -42.01
C ALA A 545 -0.71 -25.57 -42.51
N PRO A 546 -0.70 -25.78 -43.83
CA PRO A 546 0.43 -26.54 -44.36
C PRO A 546 1.11 -25.85 -45.55
N CYS A 547 2.35 -26.30 -45.76
CA CYS A 547 3.36 -25.78 -46.67
C CYS A 547 3.26 -26.39 -48.09
N GLY A 548 3.69 -25.63 -49.12
CA GLY A 548 4.34 -26.13 -50.35
C GLY A 548 3.66 -25.73 -51.69
N PRO A 549 4.39 -25.76 -52.84
CA PRO A 549 5.80 -25.46 -53.10
C PRO A 549 5.99 -24.26 -54.06
N LEU A 550 7.24 -23.85 -54.25
CA LEU A 550 7.69 -22.86 -55.24
C LEU A 550 7.10 -23.09 -56.65
N ALA A 551 6.57 -22.03 -57.28
CA ALA A 551 6.37 -21.96 -58.72
C ALA A 551 6.64 -20.53 -59.23
N VAL A 552 7.66 -20.42 -60.08
CA VAL A 552 7.89 -19.32 -61.01
C VAL A 552 6.87 -19.44 -62.14
N SER A 553 6.14 -18.38 -62.47
CA SER A 553 5.71 -18.14 -63.86
C SER A 553 5.36 -16.68 -64.09
N ALA A 554 6.09 -16.08 -65.02
CA ALA A 554 5.68 -14.89 -65.76
C ALA A 554 4.42 -15.19 -66.60
N ASN A 555 3.60 -14.15 -66.84
CA ASN A 555 2.86 -13.83 -68.07
C ASN A 555 1.91 -12.67 -67.69
N SER A 556 2.16 -11.43 -68.12
CA SER A 556 1.80 -10.86 -69.43
C SER A 556 0.29 -10.94 -69.72
N GLU A 557 -0.38 -9.79 -69.61
CA GLU A 557 -1.29 -9.20 -70.62
C GLU A 557 -2.31 -8.25 -69.96
N SER A 558 -2.08 -6.95 -70.11
CA SER A 558 -3.16 -6.01 -70.47
C SER A 558 -2.54 -4.75 -71.08
N LEU A 559 -2.41 -4.77 -72.40
CA LEU A 559 -2.22 -3.61 -73.25
C LEU A 559 -3.49 -2.73 -73.21
N ALA A 560 -3.33 -1.45 -72.90
CA ALA A 560 -4.07 -0.33 -73.50
C ALA A 560 -3.30 0.96 -73.10
N ALA A 561 -2.34 1.38 -73.93
CA ALA A 561 -2.54 2.42 -74.95
C ALA A 561 -2.38 3.85 -74.37
N VAL A 562 -1.14 4.36 -74.37
CA VAL A 562 -0.85 5.76 -74.72
C VAL A 562 0.40 5.78 -75.58
N SER A 563 0.21 6.23 -76.82
CA SER A 563 1.16 6.46 -77.89
C SER A 563 1.99 7.73 -77.69
N GLY A 564 3.20 7.75 -78.27
CA GLY A 564 3.98 8.97 -78.56
C GLY A 564 5.37 8.90 -77.95
N SER A 565 6.33 8.22 -78.57
CA SER A 565 7.38 8.85 -79.38
C SER A 565 8.01 10.08 -78.72
N ASP A 566 9.16 9.91 -78.07
CA ASP A 566 10.41 10.36 -78.68
C ASP A 566 11.63 10.02 -77.82
N ALA A 567 12.62 9.47 -78.50
CA ALA A 567 13.96 9.29 -78.01
C ALA A 567 14.72 10.62 -78.10
N ARG A 568 15.49 10.96 -77.07
CA ARG A 568 16.97 11.10 -77.16
C ARG A 568 17.56 11.78 -75.92
N ALA A 569 18.55 11.07 -75.36
CA ALA A 569 19.87 11.57 -74.96
C ALA A 569 19.98 12.96 -74.32
N SER A 570 20.37 13.02 -73.05
CA SER A 570 21.66 13.58 -72.58
C SER A 570 21.64 13.82 -71.07
N ALA A 571 22.81 13.62 -70.46
CA ALA A 571 23.21 13.79 -69.04
C ALA A 571 22.92 12.61 -68.10
#